data_AF-A0A8H6X661-F1
#
_entry.id   AF-A0A8H6X661-F1
#
_cell.length_a   1.000
_cell.length_b   1.000
_cell.length_c   1.000
_cell.angle_alpha   90.00
_cell.angle_beta   90.00
_cell.angle_gamma   90.00
#
_symmetry.space_group_name_H-M   'P 1'
#
loop_
_entity.id
_entity.type
_entity.pdbx_description
1 polymer ?
#
loop_
_entity_poly.entity_id
_entity_poly.type
_entity_poly.pdbx_seq_one_letter_code
_entity_poly.pdbx_strand_id
1 'polypeptide(L)'
;MSDHDKKTKSGKSRSQPLRRGKACLNCRHLKIKCDGVRPVCGQCTRVPKDDPCEFTDVSSRTMDLENTVYRLQSRINELEGIPGPSTGYGIPGWPVAESSRMNSPFSGSSADSRDSPRAGSDNSFLGVQEPPLVMIQMLLDYFLPHAAQFGFFLHIDRFREAALLPVDWADPRRPSPALLSVVYLWGVHLSFSQPLLSSEPVFLKRAQQNISGEITEASNSLHLLQIIQAQVLLSTYMFRNKRFLEAEFHANGAATLALGYQLHKIRSARPVSPPLLGVPVLVEAYLAPPADPIEEGERIRGFWNVACLQSSLNIALNAASINFSIFESSGSSIDTPWPGEISEYISMPSAGYKGQETIKGFLTQDPPPSSSVPTFYAKAAVLLHRASRLASNWSPNLEPQEAASYAASCTWLDGRITKFWETLPPLYSFYAESAKARTLVVAHAMTAAAAIKLHRSPGSVDVDGQKKCIFAARAILACLSDTRIPDFTIAHPIAGSMCMMACRVLMDEVRKAKAFRGAWGESLLVEPPPAGAEEIALVSDLQGGITTMRMYAVGCPLIQYQLSKLQQQYDSLY
;
A
#
# COMPACT_ATOMS: atom_id res chain seq x y z
N MET A 1 17.46 41.99 -76.09
CA MET A 1 16.21 41.64 -76.79
C MET A 1 15.53 40.51 -76.04
N SER A 2 14.42 40.89 -75.42
CA SER A 2 13.22 40.20 -74.94
C SER A 2 13.07 38.67 -75.00
N ASP A 3 12.55 38.18 -73.86
CA ASP A 3 11.43 37.24 -73.65
C ASP A 3 11.55 35.76 -74.09
N HIS A 4 11.51 34.83 -73.13
CA HIS A 4 10.22 34.29 -72.68
C HIS A 4 10.29 33.41 -71.44
N ASP A 5 9.44 33.81 -70.49
CA ASP A 5 8.91 33.17 -69.30
C ASP A 5 8.45 31.70 -69.53
N LYS A 6 8.95 30.76 -68.72
CA LYS A 6 8.34 29.42 -68.55
C LYS A 6 8.24 29.07 -67.07
N LYS A 7 7.20 29.60 -66.44
CA LYS A 7 6.62 29.12 -65.18
C LYS A 7 6.38 27.61 -65.23
N THR A 8 7.23 26.84 -64.58
CA THR A 8 6.94 25.47 -64.17
C THR A 8 5.95 25.50 -63.00
N LYS A 9 4.66 25.35 -63.32
CA LYS A 9 3.61 25.06 -62.32
C LYS A 9 3.92 23.71 -61.68
N SER A 10 4.52 23.70 -60.49
CA SER A 10 4.58 22.49 -59.66
C SER A 10 3.16 22.14 -59.20
N GLY A 11 2.75 20.91 -59.50
CA GLY A 11 1.44 20.40 -59.12
C GLY A 11 1.28 20.43 -57.60
N LYS A 12 0.18 21.01 -57.11
CA LYS A 12 -0.28 20.83 -55.73
C LYS A 12 -0.57 19.35 -55.51
N SER A 13 0.37 18.62 -54.91
CA SER A 13 0.06 17.32 -54.32
C SER A 13 -0.95 17.55 -53.19
N ARG A 14 -2.16 16.98 -53.36
CA ARG A 14 -3.12 16.88 -52.26
C ARG A 14 -2.49 15.99 -51.20
N SER A 15 -2.02 16.56 -50.09
CA SER A 15 -1.47 15.80 -48.98
C SER A 15 -2.56 14.88 -48.41
N GLN A 16 -2.26 13.58 -48.36
CA GLN A 16 -3.10 12.61 -47.66
C GLN A 16 -3.29 13.08 -46.20
N PRO A 17 -4.49 12.93 -45.62
CA PRO A 17 -4.72 13.30 -44.23
C PRO A 17 -3.83 12.44 -43.32
N LEU A 18 -3.07 13.10 -42.45
CA LEU A 18 -2.25 12.44 -41.44
C LEU A 18 -3.12 11.57 -40.53
N ARG A 19 -2.65 10.34 -40.26
CA ARG A 19 -3.27 9.45 -39.28
C ARG A 19 -3.32 10.15 -37.91
N ARG A 20 -4.40 9.92 -37.14
CA ARG A 20 -4.59 10.50 -35.81
C ARG A 20 -3.35 10.25 -34.95
N GLY A 21 -2.82 11.32 -34.34
CA GLY A 21 -1.66 11.25 -33.45
C GLY A 21 -0.29 11.50 -34.06
N LYS A 22 -0.17 11.76 -35.37
CA LYS A 22 1.13 11.97 -36.07
C LYS A 22 1.49 13.44 -36.37
N ALA A 23 0.73 14.41 -35.86
CA ALA A 23 1.09 15.83 -35.92
C ALA A 23 2.20 16.17 -34.91
N CYS A 24 3.08 17.12 -35.22
CA CYS A 24 4.07 17.60 -34.24
C CYS A 24 3.40 18.24 -33.03
N LEU A 25 4.09 18.26 -31.89
CA LEU A 25 3.58 18.78 -30.62
C LEU A 25 3.14 20.24 -30.73
N ASN A 26 3.91 21.06 -31.45
CA ASN A 26 3.61 22.49 -31.61
C ASN A 26 2.30 22.71 -32.40
N CYS A 27 2.12 22.06 -33.56
CA CYS A 27 0.86 22.14 -34.30
C CYS A 27 -0.33 21.51 -33.54
N ARG A 28 -0.08 20.49 -32.73
CA ARG A 28 -1.10 19.86 -31.87
C ARG A 28 -1.56 20.80 -30.76
N HIS A 29 -0.62 21.49 -30.10
CA HIS A 29 -0.91 22.46 -29.04
C HIS A 29 -1.71 23.65 -29.58
N LEU A 30 -1.32 24.14 -30.76
CA LEU A 30 -1.98 25.26 -31.45
C LEU A 30 -3.26 24.87 -32.21
N LYS A 31 -3.62 23.57 -32.25
CA LYS A 31 -4.78 23.04 -32.99
C LYS A 31 -4.82 23.46 -34.47
N ILE A 32 -3.66 23.54 -35.12
CA ILE A 32 -3.53 23.89 -36.55
C ILE A 32 -3.12 22.68 -37.40
N LYS A 33 -3.33 22.77 -38.71
CA LYS A 33 -3.03 21.68 -39.64
C LYS A 33 -1.52 21.48 -39.78
N CYS A 34 -1.02 20.34 -39.32
CA CYS A 34 0.35 19.87 -39.55
C CYS A 34 0.41 19.10 -40.87
N ASP A 35 1.48 19.29 -41.65
CA ASP A 35 1.78 18.54 -42.87
C ASP A 35 2.69 17.32 -42.63
N GLY A 36 3.22 17.15 -41.42
CA GLY A 36 3.91 15.94 -40.98
C GLY A 36 5.31 15.72 -41.58
N VAL A 37 5.85 16.72 -42.28
CA VAL A 37 7.20 16.66 -42.85
C VAL A 37 8.23 16.71 -41.71
N ARG A 38 9.25 15.84 -41.77
CA ARG A 38 10.37 15.76 -40.81
C ARG A 38 11.65 16.32 -41.45
N PRO A 39 12.55 16.99 -40.68
CA PRO A 39 12.54 17.14 -39.22
C PRO A 39 11.63 18.26 -38.70
N VAL A 40 11.30 19.26 -39.51
CA VAL A 40 10.39 20.37 -39.16
C VAL A 40 9.24 20.42 -40.15
N CYS A 41 8.01 20.50 -39.64
CA CYS A 41 6.82 20.55 -40.48
C CYS A 41 6.75 21.91 -41.22
N GLY A 42 6.20 21.95 -42.43
CA GLY A 42 6.20 23.15 -43.27
C GLY A 42 5.49 24.35 -42.63
N GLN A 43 4.55 24.09 -41.72
CA GLN A 43 3.88 25.15 -40.94
C GLN A 43 4.82 25.77 -39.89
N CYS A 44 5.64 24.96 -39.21
CA CYS A 44 6.66 25.44 -38.26
C CYS A 44 7.86 26.07 -38.98
N THR A 45 8.17 25.67 -40.22
CA THR A 45 9.21 26.31 -41.03
C THR A 45 8.83 27.72 -41.46
N ARG A 46 7.56 27.95 -41.82
CA ARG A 46 7.07 29.26 -42.29
C ARG A 46 6.92 30.27 -41.16
N VAL A 47 6.63 29.79 -39.96
CA VAL A 47 6.50 30.62 -38.77
C VAL A 47 7.30 29.96 -37.65
N PRO A 48 8.61 30.24 -37.56
CA PRO A 48 9.42 29.82 -36.43
C PRO A 48 8.82 30.42 -35.16
N LYS A 49 8.62 29.60 -34.13
CA LYS A 49 8.12 29.99 -32.81
C LYS A 49 9.05 29.47 -31.73
N ASP A 50 8.87 30.01 -30.52
CA ASP A 50 9.78 29.80 -29.39
C ASP A 50 9.92 28.33 -28.97
N ASP A 51 8.91 27.50 -29.25
CA ASP A 51 8.96 26.05 -29.00
C ASP A 51 9.42 25.24 -30.24
N PRO A 52 10.38 24.29 -30.08
CA PRO A 52 10.88 23.48 -31.19
C PRO A 52 9.81 22.57 -31.79
N CYS A 53 9.90 22.33 -33.11
CA CYS A 53 9.00 21.43 -33.82
C CYS A 53 9.36 19.97 -33.52
N GLU A 54 8.79 19.42 -32.44
CA GLU A 54 9.07 18.05 -31.99
C GLU A 54 7.97 17.05 -32.40
N PHE A 55 8.37 15.88 -32.89
CA PHE A 55 7.49 14.74 -33.16
C PHE A 55 7.81 13.62 -32.17
N THR A 56 6.88 13.30 -31.27
CA THR A 56 7.05 12.18 -30.35
C THR A 56 6.54 10.89 -30.99
N ASP A 57 7.42 9.89 -31.13
CA ASP A 57 7.03 8.52 -31.50
C ASP A 57 6.77 7.70 -30.22
N VAL A 58 5.94 8.23 -29.31
CA VAL A 58 5.53 7.51 -28.10
C VAL A 58 4.44 6.49 -28.40
N SER A 59 4.64 5.27 -27.89
CA SER A 59 3.70 4.14 -27.88
C SER A 59 2.26 4.64 -27.66
N SER A 60 1.36 4.30 -28.59
CA SER A 60 -0.04 4.66 -28.45
C SER A 60 -0.66 3.85 -27.31
N ARG A 61 -1.56 4.45 -26.51
CA ARG A 61 -2.36 3.78 -25.46
C ARG A 61 -3.00 2.45 -25.93
N THR A 62 -3.28 2.34 -27.23
CA THR A 62 -3.73 1.14 -27.93
C THR A 62 -2.70 0.01 -27.94
N MET A 63 -1.42 0.32 -28.16
CA MET A 63 -0.34 -0.67 -28.17
C MET A 63 -0.06 -1.21 -26.75
N ASP A 64 -0.21 -0.37 -25.72
CA ASP A 64 -0.11 -0.79 -24.32
C ASP A 64 -1.30 -1.69 -23.92
N LEU A 65 -2.50 -1.40 -24.44
CA LEU A 65 -3.69 -2.24 -24.30
C LEU A 65 -3.56 -3.57 -25.06
N GLU A 66 -3.04 -3.56 -26.28
CA GLU A 66 -2.78 -4.76 -27.08
C GLU A 66 -1.73 -5.67 -26.43
N ASN A 67 -0.64 -5.09 -25.90
CA ASN A 67 0.36 -5.83 -25.11
C ASN A 67 -0.24 -6.41 -23.82
N THR A 68 -1.18 -5.69 -23.19
CA THR A 68 -1.88 -6.19 -22.00
C THR A 68 -2.82 -7.34 -22.34
N VAL A 69 -3.58 -7.24 -23.43
CA VAL A 69 -4.48 -8.30 -23.93
C VAL A 69 -3.67 -9.55 -24.27
N TYR A 70 -2.57 -9.41 -25.01
CA TYR A 70 -1.68 -10.51 -25.35
C TYR A 70 -1.12 -11.21 -24.10
N ARG A 71 -0.67 -10.44 -23.10
CA ARG A 71 -0.12 -11.00 -21.86
C ARG A 71 -1.17 -11.72 -21.02
N LEU A 72 -2.40 -11.21 -20.99
CA LEU A 72 -3.52 -11.85 -20.27
C LEU A 72 -3.96 -13.14 -20.97
N GLN A 73 -4.00 -13.17 -22.30
CA GLN A 73 -4.33 -14.37 -23.07
C GLN A 73 -3.28 -15.48 -22.91
N SER A 74 -1.98 -15.14 -22.86
CA SER A 74 -0.92 -16.12 -22.56
C SER A 74 -1.09 -16.76 -21.17
N ARG A 75 -1.50 -15.96 -20.18
CA ARG A 75 -1.72 -16.43 -18.80
C ARG A 75 -2.96 -17.32 -18.67
N ILE A 76 -4.00 -17.07 -19.47
CA ILE A 76 -5.18 -17.93 -19.55
C ILE A 76 -4.79 -19.29 -20.14
N ASN A 77 -4.05 -19.32 -21.25
CA ASN A 77 -3.58 -20.57 -21.85
C ASN A 77 -2.67 -21.39 -20.92
N GLU A 78 -1.83 -20.75 -20.11
CA GLU A 78 -1.01 -21.43 -19.09
C GLU A 78 -1.86 -22.07 -17.98
N LEU A 79 -2.97 -21.44 -17.60
CA LEU A 79 -3.88 -21.92 -16.55
C LEU A 79 -4.84 -23.00 -17.06
N GLU A 80 -5.20 -22.97 -18.34
CA GLU A 80 -6.02 -23.98 -19.00
C GLU A 80 -5.20 -25.25 -19.39
N GLY A 81 -3.86 -25.16 -19.40
CA GLY A 81 -2.95 -26.24 -19.75
C GLY A 81 -2.52 -27.19 -18.62
N ILE A 82 -3.05 -27.05 -17.40
CA ILE A 82 -2.68 -27.90 -16.24
C ILE A 82 -3.76 -28.99 -16.03
N PRO A 83 -3.48 -30.28 -16.31
CA PRO A 83 -4.41 -31.35 -15.98
C PRO A 83 -4.25 -31.72 -14.49
N GLY A 84 -5.12 -31.16 -13.64
CA GLY A 84 -5.27 -31.57 -12.23
C GLY A 84 -6.39 -32.61 -12.07
N PRO A 85 -6.24 -33.59 -11.15
CA PRO A 85 -7.18 -34.69 -10.98
C PRO A 85 -8.53 -34.22 -10.41
N SER A 86 -9.56 -34.73 -11.05
CA SER A 86 -10.99 -34.56 -10.80
C SER A 86 -11.44 -34.87 -9.37
N THR A 87 -12.07 -33.90 -8.70
CA THR A 87 -13.25 -34.14 -7.85
C THR A 87 -14.06 -32.84 -7.80
N GLY A 88 -15.26 -32.86 -8.40
CA GLY A 88 -16.05 -31.68 -8.69
C GLY A 88 -16.91 -31.19 -7.53
N TYR A 89 -16.99 -29.86 -7.41
CA TYR A 89 -18.19 -29.12 -7.01
C TYR A 89 -18.19 -27.79 -7.78
N GLY A 90 -19.18 -27.62 -8.65
CA GLY A 90 -19.28 -26.52 -9.60
C GLY A 90 -19.75 -25.21 -8.97
N ILE A 91 -19.11 -24.11 -9.36
CA ILE A 91 -19.57 -22.73 -9.12
C ILE A 91 -20.21 -22.21 -10.42
N PRO A 92 -21.48 -21.74 -10.42
CA PRO A 92 -22.08 -21.11 -11.59
C PRO A 92 -21.67 -19.63 -11.71
N GLY A 93 -21.14 -19.27 -12.88
CA GLY A 93 -20.82 -17.89 -13.28
C GLY A 93 -22.05 -17.09 -13.71
N TRP A 94 -21.99 -15.78 -13.49
CA TRP A 94 -22.98 -14.79 -13.90
C TRP A 94 -22.89 -14.47 -15.41
N PRO A 95 -24.01 -14.25 -16.14
CA PRO A 95 -23.96 -13.90 -17.56
C PRO A 95 -23.95 -12.39 -17.81
N VAL A 96 -23.14 -12.00 -18.79
CA VAL A 96 -23.21 -10.73 -19.53
C VAL A 96 -24.37 -10.83 -20.53
N ALA A 97 -25.13 -9.75 -20.68
CA ALA A 97 -26.30 -9.65 -21.53
C ALA A 97 -25.97 -9.82 -23.02
N GLU A 98 -26.67 -10.73 -23.71
CA GLU A 98 -26.98 -10.60 -25.14
C GLU A 98 -28.26 -11.39 -25.45
N SER A 99 -29.12 -10.79 -26.25
CA SER A 99 -30.49 -11.21 -26.59
C SER A 99 -30.55 -12.42 -27.50
N SER A 100 -31.25 -13.51 -27.13
CA SER A 100 -32.09 -14.31 -28.05
C SER A 100 -32.96 -15.35 -27.32
N ARG A 101 -34.14 -15.60 -27.91
CA ARG A 101 -35.31 -16.32 -27.43
C ARG A 101 -35.11 -17.85 -27.38
N MET A 102 -35.68 -18.55 -26.39
CA MET A 102 -36.85 -19.45 -26.53
C MET A 102 -37.03 -20.44 -25.34
N ASN A 103 -38.28 -20.46 -24.86
CA ASN A 103 -39.08 -21.54 -24.26
C ASN A 103 -38.70 -22.20 -22.92
N SER A 104 -39.46 -21.78 -21.89
CA SER A 104 -39.77 -22.50 -20.65
C SER A 104 -40.88 -23.54 -20.87
N PRO A 105 -40.87 -24.64 -20.09
CA PRO A 105 -42.13 -25.12 -19.52
C PRO A 105 -41.95 -25.61 -18.07
N PHE A 106 -42.56 -24.90 -17.10
CA PHE A 106 -43.70 -25.39 -16.29
C PHE A 106 -43.89 -24.51 -15.04
N SER A 107 -45.08 -23.91 -14.96
CA SER A 107 -45.66 -23.34 -13.75
C SER A 107 -46.28 -24.43 -12.89
N GLY A 108 -46.31 -24.26 -11.56
CA GLY A 108 -47.01 -25.19 -10.69
C GLY A 108 -47.06 -24.86 -9.19
N SER A 109 -47.76 -23.77 -8.85
CA SER A 109 -48.61 -23.58 -7.66
C SER A 109 -48.05 -23.58 -6.22
N SER A 110 -48.78 -22.81 -5.41
CA SER A 110 -48.55 -22.36 -4.04
C SER A 110 -49.02 -23.33 -2.93
N ALA A 111 -48.53 -23.03 -1.73
CA ALA A 111 -49.19 -23.10 -0.40
C ALA A 111 -48.77 -24.20 0.62
N ASP A 112 -48.46 -23.67 1.81
CA ASP A 112 -48.69 -24.15 3.19
C ASP A 112 -47.74 -25.13 3.92
N SER A 113 -47.01 -24.52 4.87
CA SER A 113 -46.80 -24.86 6.29
C SER A 113 -46.90 -26.32 6.76
N ARG A 114 -45.79 -26.90 7.28
CA ARG A 114 -45.75 -27.71 8.53
C ARG A 114 -44.37 -27.71 9.19
N ASP A 115 -44.39 -27.46 10.50
CA ASP A 115 -43.32 -27.62 11.47
C ASP A 115 -42.71 -29.03 11.52
N SER A 116 -41.39 -29.09 11.72
CA SER A 116 -40.74 -30.11 12.56
C SER A 116 -39.35 -29.64 12.98
N PRO A 117 -39.05 -29.51 14.29
CA PRO A 117 -37.71 -29.21 14.76
C PRO A 117 -36.92 -30.53 14.86
N ARG A 118 -35.86 -30.64 14.07
CA ARG A 118 -34.82 -31.65 14.32
C ARG A 118 -33.70 -31.01 15.12
N ALA A 119 -33.64 -31.37 16.40
CA ALA A 119 -32.57 -31.07 17.31
C ALA A 119 -31.21 -31.48 16.72
N GLY A 120 -30.35 -30.50 16.52
CA GLY A 120 -28.97 -30.67 16.10
C GLY A 120 -28.18 -29.40 16.38
N SER A 121 -27.74 -29.21 17.63
CA SER A 121 -26.62 -28.32 17.97
C SER A 121 -26.63 -26.94 17.29
N ASP A 122 -27.75 -26.20 17.40
CA ASP A 122 -27.84 -24.85 16.86
C ASP A 122 -27.00 -23.88 17.71
N ASN A 123 -25.83 -23.49 17.19
CA ASN A 123 -25.26 -22.19 17.49
C ASN A 123 -26.17 -21.11 16.88
N SER A 124 -27.34 -20.91 17.49
CA SER A 124 -28.43 -20.02 17.04
C SER A 124 -27.97 -18.58 16.78
N PHE A 125 -26.81 -18.20 17.30
CA PHE A 125 -26.19 -16.90 17.11
C PHE A 125 -25.53 -16.71 15.72
N LEU A 126 -25.03 -17.77 15.07
CA LEU A 126 -24.35 -17.67 13.77
C LEU A 126 -25.29 -17.33 12.60
N GLY A 127 -26.62 -17.32 12.83
CA GLY A 127 -27.64 -16.84 11.91
C GLY A 127 -28.05 -15.37 12.12
N VAL A 128 -27.71 -14.75 13.25
CA VAL A 128 -28.10 -13.36 13.57
C VAL A 128 -27.07 -12.38 13.00
N GLN A 129 -27.53 -11.33 12.32
CA GLN A 129 -26.68 -10.34 11.65
C GLN A 129 -25.74 -9.61 12.64
N GLU A 130 -26.21 -9.36 13.87
CA GLU A 130 -25.48 -8.69 14.95
C GLU A 130 -25.28 -9.59 16.21
N PRO A 131 -24.10 -9.60 16.86
CA PRO A 131 -23.86 -10.22 18.17
C PRO A 131 -24.68 -9.71 19.36
N PRO A 132 -24.97 -10.55 20.36
CA PRO A 132 -25.50 -10.06 21.64
C PRO A 132 -24.58 -9.00 22.24
N LEU A 133 -25.14 -7.99 22.89
CA LEU A 133 -24.39 -6.83 23.41
C LEU A 133 -23.19 -7.21 24.29
N VAL A 134 -23.32 -8.24 25.13
CA VAL A 134 -22.22 -8.74 25.98
C VAL A 134 -21.05 -9.26 25.13
N MET A 135 -21.36 -9.94 24.03
CA MET A 135 -20.34 -10.40 23.08
C MET A 135 -19.72 -9.21 22.35
N ILE A 136 -20.51 -8.21 21.94
CA ILE A 136 -20.00 -6.98 21.33
C ILE A 136 -18.98 -6.31 22.25
N GLN A 137 -19.33 -6.10 23.53
CA GLN A 137 -18.43 -5.50 24.52
C GLN A 137 -17.11 -6.27 24.60
N MET A 138 -17.18 -7.59 24.76
CA MET A 138 -16.01 -8.46 24.80
C MET A 138 -15.15 -8.37 23.52
N LEU A 139 -15.75 -8.39 22.34
CA LEU A 139 -15.02 -8.26 21.06
C LEU A 139 -14.33 -6.90 20.92
N LEU A 140 -14.99 -5.82 21.36
CA LEU A 140 -14.41 -4.48 21.39
C LEU A 140 -13.24 -4.42 22.38
N ASP A 141 -13.38 -5.04 23.55
CA ASP A 141 -12.33 -5.05 24.58
C ASP A 141 -11.09 -5.84 24.13
N TYR A 142 -11.24 -6.86 23.27
CA TYR A 142 -10.10 -7.53 22.63
C TYR A 142 -9.44 -6.70 21.53
N PHE A 143 -10.19 -5.90 20.76
CA PHE A 143 -9.66 -5.20 19.60
C PHE A 143 -9.11 -3.80 19.91
N LEU A 144 -9.88 -2.97 20.62
CA LEU A 144 -9.60 -1.55 20.78
C LEU A 144 -8.23 -1.23 21.39
N PRO A 145 -7.69 -2.01 22.37
CA PRO A 145 -6.33 -1.79 22.88
C PRO A 145 -5.21 -1.89 21.82
N HIS A 146 -5.47 -2.59 20.72
CA HIS A 146 -4.52 -2.82 19.63
C HIS A 146 -4.90 -2.11 18.32
N ALA A 147 -6.06 -1.45 18.26
CA ALA A 147 -6.67 -0.98 17.02
C ALA A 147 -5.76 -0.03 16.20
N ALA A 148 -5.04 0.89 16.86
CA ALA A 148 -4.12 1.81 16.19
C ALA A 148 -3.02 1.09 15.40
N GLN A 149 -2.56 -0.06 15.90
CA GLN A 149 -1.54 -0.89 15.25
C GLN A 149 -2.07 -1.59 13.99
N PHE A 150 -3.38 -1.68 13.81
CA PHE A 150 -4.01 -2.28 12.63
C PHE A 150 -4.64 -1.25 11.70
N GLY A 151 -4.30 0.03 11.89
CA GLY A 151 -4.75 1.12 11.02
C GLY A 151 -6.10 1.71 11.42
N PHE A 152 -6.54 1.55 12.68
CA PHE A 152 -7.70 2.27 13.20
C PHE A 152 -7.35 3.75 13.40
N PHE A 153 -7.97 4.61 12.60
CA PHE A 153 -7.74 6.05 12.55
C PHE A 153 -8.90 6.90 13.08
N LEU A 154 -10.07 6.31 13.31
CA LEU A 154 -11.20 6.98 13.96
C LEU A 154 -10.97 7.17 15.46
N HIS A 155 -11.72 8.08 16.08
CA HIS A 155 -11.69 8.32 17.51
C HIS A 155 -12.26 7.13 18.29
N ILE A 156 -11.41 6.48 19.10
CA ILE A 156 -11.74 5.21 19.78
C ILE A 156 -12.95 5.35 20.71
N ASP A 157 -13.00 6.38 21.56
CA ASP A 157 -14.09 6.50 22.56
C ASP A 157 -15.45 6.78 21.88
N ARG A 158 -15.51 7.76 20.98
CA ARG A 158 -16.68 8.04 20.14
C ARG A 158 -17.18 6.79 19.41
N PHE A 159 -16.27 6.02 18.82
CA PHE A 159 -16.61 4.77 18.15
C PHE A 159 -17.19 3.75 19.14
N ARG A 160 -16.55 3.54 20.30
CA ARG A 160 -16.98 2.56 21.31
C ARG A 160 -18.36 2.90 21.87
N GLU A 161 -18.60 4.18 22.19
CA GLU A 161 -19.90 4.65 22.68
C GLU A 161 -21.00 4.42 21.64
N ALA A 162 -20.77 4.82 20.38
CA ALA A 162 -21.72 4.61 19.29
C ALA A 162 -21.96 3.13 18.99
N ALA A 163 -20.91 2.29 19.06
CA ALA A 163 -21.00 0.86 18.82
C ALA A 163 -21.80 0.12 19.91
N LEU A 164 -21.94 0.68 21.12
CA LEU A 164 -22.65 0.06 22.24
C LEU A 164 -24.06 0.61 22.47
N LEU A 165 -24.55 1.50 21.59
CA LEU A 165 -25.92 2.00 21.67
C LEU A 165 -26.92 0.84 21.56
N PRO A 166 -27.94 0.75 22.45
CA PRO A 166 -28.96 -0.29 22.44
C PRO A 166 -30.05 0.05 21.41
N VAL A 167 -29.65 0.26 20.17
CA VAL A 167 -30.51 0.61 19.03
C VAL A 167 -30.20 -0.34 17.87
N ASP A 168 -31.10 -0.36 16.88
CA ASP A 168 -30.99 -1.28 15.75
C ASP A 168 -29.65 -1.16 15.02
N TRP A 169 -29.15 -2.30 14.52
CA TRP A 169 -27.89 -2.42 13.79
C TRP A 169 -27.71 -1.43 12.62
N ALA A 170 -28.82 -1.08 11.96
CA ALA A 170 -28.84 -0.18 10.81
C ALA A 170 -29.15 1.29 11.18
N ASP A 171 -29.24 1.62 12.48
CA ASP A 171 -29.52 2.99 12.93
C ASP A 171 -28.34 3.92 12.56
N PRO A 172 -28.57 5.09 11.92
CA PRO A 172 -27.52 6.02 11.52
C PRO A 172 -26.64 6.56 12.65
N ARG A 173 -27.07 6.45 13.92
CA ARG A 173 -26.27 6.84 15.09
C ARG A 173 -25.21 5.80 15.44
N ARG A 174 -25.35 4.57 14.95
CA ARG A 174 -24.33 3.52 15.12
C ARG A 174 -23.30 3.61 13.99
N PRO A 175 -22.07 3.11 14.22
CA PRO A 175 -21.12 2.95 13.14
C PRO A 175 -21.68 2.02 12.06
N SER A 176 -21.17 2.15 10.85
CA SER A 176 -21.71 1.43 9.71
C SER A 176 -21.62 -0.09 9.91
N PRO A 177 -22.61 -0.85 9.43
CA PRO A 177 -22.56 -2.31 9.41
C PRO A 177 -21.23 -2.89 8.91
N ALA A 178 -20.63 -2.30 7.87
CA ALA A 178 -19.33 -2.70 7.35
C ALA A 178 -18.22 -2.53 8.40
N LEU A 179 -18.15 -1.37 9.05
CA LEU A 179 -17.14 -1.10 10.06
C LEU A 179 -17.32 -2.00 11.29
N LEU A 180 -18.54 -2.13 11.81
CA LEU A 180 -18.82 -2.99 12.96
C LEU A 180 -18.45 -4.45 12.66
N SER A 181 -18.81 -4.97 11.49
CA SER A 181 -18.51 -6.36 11.10
C SER A 181 -17.02 -6.65 11.06
N VAL A 182 -16.22 -5.73 10.51
CA VAL A 182 -14.76 -5.88 10.47
C VAL A 182 -14.15 -5.78 11.87
N VAL A 183 -14.65 -4.87 12.70
CA VAL A 183 -14.20 -4.74 14.10
C VAL A 183 -14.51 -6.02 14.90
N TYR A 184 -15.67 -6.62 14.70
CA TYR A 184 -16.02 -7.89 15.36
C TYR A 184 -15.14 -9.05 14.87
N LEU A 185 -14.85 -9.11 13.56
CA LEU A 185 -13.88 -10.06 13.02
C LEU A 185 -12.52 -9.93 13.73
N TRP A 186 -12.02 -8.71 13.91
CA TRP A 186 -10.78 -8.47 14.63
C TRP A 186 -10.86 -8.87 16.11
N GLY A 187 -11.96 -8.57 16.79
CA GLY A 187 -12.20 -9.02 18.16
C GLY A 187 -12.14 -10.54 18.30
N VAL A 188 -12.73 -11.28 17.35
CA VAL A 188 -12.64 -12.74 17.30
C VAL A 188 -11.19 -13.18 17.07
N HIS A 189 -10.53 -12.60 16.08
CA HIS A 189 -9.16 -12.94 15.68
C HIS A 189 -8.12 -12.70 16.78
N LEU A 190 -8.34 -11.70 17.63
CA LEU A 190 -7.45 -11.34 18.75
C LEU A 190 -7.86 -11.96 20.09
N SER A 191 -9.03 -12.62 20.17
CA SER A 191 -9.49 -13.26 21.41
C SER A 191 -8.64 -14.47 21.84
N PHE A 192 -7.95 -15.10 20.89
CA PHE A 192 -7.24 -16.38 21.07
C PHE A 192 -8.07 -17.52 21.70
N SER A 193 -9.40 -17.38 21.71
CA SER A 193 -10.33 -18.33 22.30
C SER A 193 -10.82 -19.30 21.23
N GLN A 194 -10.51 -20.60 21.37
CA GLN A 194 -10.81 -21.63 20.36
C GLN A 194 -12.29 -21.68 19.92
N PRO A 195 -13.28 -21.57 20.83
CA PRO A 195 -14.69 -21.50 20.43
C PRO A 195 -15.01 -20.30 19.54
N LEU A 196 -14.42 -19.13 19.82
CA LEU A 196 -14.63 -17.92 19.02
C LEU A 196 -13.91 -18.01 17.68
N LEU A 197 -12.66 -18.47 17.67
CA LEU A 197 -11.88 -18.65 16.44
C LEU A 197 -12.55 -19.62 15.45
N SER A 198 -13.28 -20.61 15.95
CA SER A 198 -14.09 -21.52 15.10
C SER A 198 -15.16 -20.77 14.29
N SER A 199 -15.61 -19.61 14.75
CA SER A 199 -16.60 -18.77 14.07
C SER A 199 -15.99 -17.69 13.16
N GLU A 200 -14.66 -17.52 13.17
CA GLU A 200 -13.95 -16.48 12.41
C GLU A 200 -14.32 -16.43 10.91
N PRO A 201 -14.45 -17.56 10.18
CA PRO A 201 -14.85 -17.53 8.76
C PRO A 201 -16.24 -16.92 8.53
N VAL A 202 -17.16 -17.03 9.48
CA VAL A 202 -18.51 -16.45 9.39
C VAL A 202 -18.43 -14.93 9.51
N PHE A 203 -17.69 -14.43 10.50
CA PHE A 203 -17.46 -12.98 10.67
C PHE A 203 -16.77 -12.36 9.46
N LEU A 204 -15.78 -13.06 8.90
CA LEU A 204 -15.10 -12.64 7.69
C LEU A 204 -16.05 -12.51 6.50
N LYS A 205 -16.88 -13.54 6.25
CA LYS A 205 -17.85 -13.52 5.16
C LYS A 205 -18.82 -12.35 5.30
N ARG A 206 -19.30 -12.08 6.51
CA ARG A 206 -20.20 -10.94 6.81
C ARG A 206 -19.52 -9.60 6.56
N ALA A 207 -18.28 -9.44 7.02
CA ALA A 207 -17.50 -8.22 6.80
C ALA A 207 -17.32 -7.91 5.30
N GLN A 208 -17.02 -8.92 4.48
CA GLN A 208 -16.91 -8.78 3.03
C GLN A 208 -18.25 -8.37 2.39
N GLN A 209 -19.36 -9.01 2.80
CA GLN A 209 -20.70 -8.72 2.29
C GLN A 209 -21.14 -7.29 2.60
N ASN A 210 -20.99 -6.84 3.85
CA ASN A 210 -21.43 -5.51 4.27
C ASN A 210 -20.60 -4.39 3.61
N ILE A 211 -19.29 -4.59 3.44
CA ILE A 211 -18.45 -3.66 2.68
C ILE A 211 -18.92 -3.53 1.23
N SER A 212 -19.19 -4.66 0.56
CA SER A 212 -19.65 -4.62 -0.84
C SER A 212 -21.03 -3.97 -1.00
N GLY A 213 -21.93 -4.14 -0.03
CA GLY A 213 -23.24 -3.48 -0.02
C GLY A 213 -23.13 -1.96 0.12
N GLU A 214 -22.44 -1.48 1.16
CA GLU A 214 -22.38 -0.06 1.53
C GLU A 214 -21.68 0.83 0.50
N ILE A 215 -20.73 0.30 -0.27
CA ILE A 215 -20.06 1.06 -1.35
C ILE A 215 -21.07 1.56 -2.39
N THR A 216 -22.18 0.85 -2.58
CA THR A 216 -23.22 1.20 -3.56
C THR A 216 -24.16 2.30 -3.05
N GLU A 217 -24.26 2.47 -1.72
CA GLU A 217 -25.25 3.33 -1.05
C GLU A 217 -24.63 4.58 -0.39
N ALA A 218 -23.31 4.75 -0.50
CA ALA A 218 -22.55 5.77 0.21
C ALA A 218 -22.98 7.21 -0.16
N SER A 219 -23.84 7.78 0.69
CA SER A 219 -24.45 9.11 0.48
C SER A 219 -23.90 10.19 1.43
N ASN A 220 -23.17 9.83 2.51
CA ASN A 220 -22.69 10.75 3.55
C ASN A 220 -21.16 10.65 3.76
N SER A 221 -20.51 11.80 4.03
CA SER A 221 -19.07 11.96 4.32
C SER A 221 -18.60 11.10 5.49
N LEU A 222 -19.36 11.07 6.60
CA LEU A 222 -19.01 10.26 7.78
C LEU A 222 -19.04 8.76 7.46
N HIS A 223 -20.08 8.32 6.75
CA HIS A 223 -20.24 6.93 6.35
C HIS A 223 -19.11 6.48 5.43
N LEU A 224 -18.67 7.34 4.51
CA LEU A 224 -17.51 7.06 3.68
C LEU A 224 -16.22 6.84 4.48
N LEU A 225 -15.92 7.69 5.47
CA LEU A 225 -14.74 7.49 6.31
C LEU A 225 -14.77 6.14 7.03
N GLN A 226 -15.96 5.71 7.45
CA GLN A 226 -16.16 4.39 8.07
C GLN A 226 -15.95 3.24 7.06
N ILE A 227 -16.40 3.40 5.81
CA ILE A 227 -16.09 2.43 4.73
C ILE A 227 -14.58 2.36 4.48
N ILE A 228 -13.88 3.50 4.40
CA ILE A 228 -12.41 3.54 4.25
C ILE A 228 -11.74 2.84 5.45
N GLN A 229 -12.21 3.10 6.67
CA GLN A 229 -11.72 2.44 7.87
C GLN A 229 -11.91 0.92 7.81
N ALA A 230 -13.09 0.46 7.38
CA ALA A 230 -13.40 -0.96 7.22
C ALA A 230 -12.49 -1.62 6.18
N GLN A 231 -12.25 -0.96 5.05
CA GLN A 231 -11.33 -1.42 4.00
C GLN A 231 -9.88 -1.53 4.51
N VAL A 232 -9.39 -0.55 5.26
CA VAL A 232 -8.04 -0.56 5.86
C VAL A 232 -7.88 -1.74 6.84
N LEU A 233 -8.86 -1.93 7.72
CA LEU A 233 -8.83 -3.02 8.70
C LEU A 233 -8.94 -4.39 8.03
N LEU A 234 -9.80 -4.55 7.03
CA LEU A 234 -9.96 -5.82 6.32
C LEU A 234 -8.73 -6.14 5.47
N SER A 235 -8.14 -5.15 4.81
CA SER A 235 -6.87 -5.31 4.10
C SER A 235 -5.76 -5.78 5.05
N THR A 236 -5.64 -5.13 6.21
CA THR A 236 -4.63 -5.50 7.22
C THR A 236 -4.87 -6.92 7.77
N TYR A 237 -6.14 -7.32 7.93
CA TYR A 237 -6.51 -8.67 8.33
C TYR A 237 -6.09 -9.70 7.26
N MET A 238 -6.40 -9.45 5.99
CA MET A 238 -6.00 -10.31 4.88
C MET A 238 -4.47 -10.42 4.77
N PHE A 239 -3.78 -9.30 4.96
CA PHE A 239 -2.31 -9.24 4.98
C PHE A 239 -1.75 -10.14 6.10
N ARG A 240 -2.27 -10.02 7.32
CA ARG A 240 -1.89 -10.86 8.47
C ARG A 240 -2.12 -12.35 8.21
N ASN A 241 -3.14 -12.69 7.42
CA ASN A 241 -3.52 -14.05 7.04
C ASN A 241 -2.89 -14.55 5.72
N LYS A 242 -1.87 -13.89 5.17
CA LYS A 242 -1.16 -14.25 3.91
C LYS A 242 -2.02 -14.18 2.64
N ARG A 243 -3.17 -13.54 2.69
CA ARG A 243 -4.08 -13.39 1.55
C ARG A 243 -3.75 -12.09 0.82
N PHE A 244 -2.56 -12.04 0.23
CA PHE A 244 -1.99 -10.80 -0.32
C PHE A 244 -2.84 -10.15 -1.42
N LEU A 245 -3.38 -10.94 -2.34
CA LEU A 245 -4.22 -10.41 -3.43
C LEU A 245 -5.47 -9.72 -2.88
N GLU A 246 -6.10 -10.29 -1.87
CA GLU A 246 -7.26 -9.71 -1.21
C GLU A 246 -6.88 -8.50 -0.35
N ALA A 247 -5.72 -8.54 0.30
CA ALA A 247 -5.18 -7.40 1.02
C ALA A 247 -4.96 -6.20 0.07
N GLU A 248 -4.35 -6.43 -1.09
CA GLU A 248 -4.16 -5.41 -2.13
C GLU A 248 -5.50 -4.91 -2.69
N PHE A 249 -6.46 -5.80 -2.93
CA PHE A 249 -7.81 -5.42 -3.38
C PHE A 249 -8.46 -4.42 -2.43
N HIS A 250 -8.49 -4.73 -1.13
CA HIS A 250 -9.07 -3.83 -0.12
C HIS A 250 -8.26 -2.54 0.08
N ALA A 251 -6.93 -2.62 0.05
CA ALA A 251 -6.06 -1.43 0.14
C ALA A 251 -6.25 -0.48 -1.05
N ASN A 252 -6.39 -1.02 -2.27
CA ASN A 252 -6.66 -0.24 -3.47
C ASN A 252 -8.07 0.36 -3.43
N GLY A 253 -9.08 -0.39 -2.95
CA GLY A 253 -10.41 0.15 -2.70
C GLY A 253 -10.39 1.36 -1.75
N ALA A 254 -9.68 1.24 -0.62
CA ALA A 254 -9.50 2.34 0.32
C ALA A 254 -8.80 3.56 -0.32
N ALA A 255 -7.76 3.32 -1.14
CA ALA A 255 -7.01 4.38 -1.81
C ALA A 255 -7.81 5.07 -2.92
N THR A 256 -8.60 4.31 -3.70
CA THR A 256 -9.52 4.87 -4.70
C THR A 256 -10.56 5.77 -4.04
N LEU A 257 -11.15 5.35 -2.93
CA LEU A 257 -12.08 6.19 -2.16
C LEU A 257 -11.34 7.43 -1.61
N ALA A 258 -10.20 7.26 -0.93
CA ALA A 258 -9.46 8.39 -0.37
C ALA A 258 -9.06 9.44 -1.42
N LEU A 259 -8.68 9.02 -2.63
CA LEU A 259 -8.38 9.93 -3.73
C LEU A 259 -9.64 10.54 -4.35
N GLY A 260 -10.67 9.73 -4.60
CA GLY A 260 -11.93 10.17 -5.21
C GLY A 260 -12.63 11.26 -4.41
N TYR A 261 -12.53 11.20 -3.08
CA TYR A 261 -13.08 12.20 -2.16
C TYR A 261 -12.05 13.25 -1.70
N GLN A 262 -10.93 13.33 -2.40
CA GLN A 262 -9.90 14.34 -2.21
C GLN A 262 -9.30 14.42 -0.79
N LEU A 263 -9.21 13.31 -0.06
CA LEU A 263 -8.53 13.27 1.24
C LEU A 263 -7.04 13.59 1.16
N HIS A 264 -6.46 13.61 -0.04
CA HIS A 264 -5.08 14.05 -0.33
C HIS A 264 -4.94 15.58 -0.49
N LYS A 265 -6.06 16.33 -0.47
CA LYS A 265 -6.15 17.79 -0.62
C LYS A 265 -6.67 18.51 0.62
N ILE A 266 -6.70 17.85 1.78
CA ILE A 266 -7.19 18.48 3.01
C ILE A 266 -6.33 19.72 3.30
N ARG A 267 -6.97 20.87 3.45
CA ARG A 267 -6.32 22.18 3.64
C ARG A 267 -5.39 22.60 2.49
N SER A 268 -5.63 22.17 1.26
CA SER A 268 -4.81 22.59 0.12
C SER A 268 -4.79 24.12 -0.03
N ALA A 269 -3.59 24.68 -0.19
CA ALA A 269 -3.40 26.09 -0.52
C ALA A 269 -3.76 26.41 -1.97
N ARG A 270 -3.87 25.39 -2.83
CA ARG A 270 -4.14 25.55 -4.25
C ARG A 270 -5.61 25.92 -4.45
N PRO A 271 -5.93 26.90 -5.32
CA PRO A 271 -7.31 27.20 -5.65
C PRO A 271 -7.96 25.95 -6.23
N VAL A 272 -9.18 25.65 -5.78
CA VAL A 272 -10.03 24.65 -6.44
C VAL A 272 -10.23 25.16 -7.87
N SER A 273 -9.67 24.47 -8.86
CA SER A 273 -9.91 24.83 -10.26
C SER A 273 -11.42 24.71 -10.50
N PRO A 274 -12.11 25.79 -10.94
CA PRO A 274 -13.51 25.64 -11.34
C PRO A 274 -13.58 24.63 -12.49
N PRO A 275 -14.63 23.81 -12.55
CA PRO A 275 -14.75 22.85 -13.64
C PRO A 275 -14.74 23.56 -14.98
N LEU A 276 -14.00 23.02 -15.95
CA LEU A 276 -14.01 23.49 -17.33
C LEU A 276 -15.46 23.43 -17.86
N LEU A 277 -15.98 24.57 -18.29
CA LEU A 277 -17.29 24.70 -18.94
C LEU A 277 -17.46 23.63 -20.04
N GLY A 278 -18.45 22.75 -19.89
CA GLY A 278 -18.88 21.81 -20.93
C GLY A 278 -18.39 20.36 -20.79
N VAL A 279 -17.68 19.99 -19.72
CA VAL A 279 -17.45 18.59 -19.37
C VAL A 279 -18.49 18.19 -18.32
N PRO A 280 -19.28 17.12 -18.51
CA PRO A 280 -20.07 16.55 -17.42
C PRO A 280 -19.07 16.04 -16.39
N VAL A 281 -18.85 16.84 -15.35
CA VAL A 281 -18.11 16.44 -14.17
C VAL A 281 -18.91 15.30 -13.56
N LEU A 282 -18.36 14.08 -13.58
CA LEU A 282 -18.77 13.07 -12.62
C LEU A 282 -18.53 13.70 -11.26
N VAL A 283 -19.60 14.23 -10.66
CA VAL A 283 -19.71 14.92 -9.37
C VAL A 283 -18.36 15.01 -8.67
N GLU A 284 -17.71 16.18 -8.68
CA GLU A 284 -16.57 16.39 -7.79
C GLU A 284 -17.09 16.10 -6.38
N ALA A 285 -16.75 14.92 -5.86
CA ALA A 285 -17.20 14.44 -4.57
C ALA A 285 -16.41 15.19 -3.49
N TYR A 286 -16.64 16.50 -3.40
CA TYR A 286 -16.14 17.30 -2.31
C TYR A 286 -16.83 16.82 -1.03
N LEU A 287 -16.04 16.36 -0.08
CA LEU A 287 -16.54 16.11 1.26
C LEU A 287 -17.08 17.44 1.81
N ALA A 288 -18.23 17.37 2.48
CA ALA A 288 -18.72 18.48 3.27
C ALA A 288 -17.62 18.93 4.26
N PRO A 289 -17.58 20.21 4.67
CA PRO A 289 -16.66 20.64 5.72
C PRO A 289 -16.74 19.71 6.94
N PRO A 290 -15.62 19.45 7.63
CA PRO A 290 -15.63 18.64 8.85
C PRO A 290 -16.57 19.29 9.89
N ALA A 291 -17.38 18.47 10.55
CA ALA A 291 -18.34 18.91 11.57
C ALA A 291 -17.63 19.43 12.82
N ASP A 292 -16.48 18.85 13.17
CA ASP A 292 -15.65 19.27 14.28
C ASP A 292 -14.15 18.99 14.03
N PRO A 293 -13.24 19.51 14.88
CA PRO A 293 -11.81 19.28 14.72
C PRO A 293 -11.39 17.81 14.81
N ILE A 294 -12.16 16.98 15.51
CA ILE A 294 -11.88 15.54 15.61
C ILE A 294 -12.11 14.88 14.26
N GLU A 295 -13.24 15.16 13.59
CA GLU A 295 -13.54 14.63 12.25
C GLU A 295 -12.47 15.08 11.24
N GLU A 296 -11.98 16.33 11.34
CA GLU A 296 -10.85 16.77 10.52
C GLU A 296 -9.60 15.92 10.76
N GLY A 297 -9.28 15.64 12.03
CA GLY A 297 -8.18 14.75 12.40
C GLY A 297 -8.36 13.32 11.87
N GLU A 298 -9.57 12.77 11.94
CA GLU A 298 -9.91 11.46 11.40
C GLU A 298 -9.70 11.39 9.88
N ARG A 299 -10.10 12.45 9.14
CA ARG A 299 -9.87 12.55 7.68
C ARG A 299 -8.38 12.56 7.32
N ILE A 300 -7.59 13.36 8.04
CA ILE A 300 -6.14 13.45 7.83
C ILE A 300 -5.48 12.11 8.15
N ARG A 301 -5.78 11.52 9.30
CA ARG A 301 -5.24 10.22 9.70
C ARG A 301 -5.68 9.10 8.77
N GLY A 302 -6.92 9.15 8.27
CA GLY A 302 -7.46 8.20 7.29
C GLY A 302 -6.63 8.17 6.01
N PHE A 303 -6.36 9.33 5.41
CA PHE A 303 -5.49 9.42 4.24
C PHE A 303 -4.11 8.80 4.47
N TRP A 304 -3.44 9.16 5.56
CA TRP A 304 -2.11 8.66 5.85
C TRP A 304 -2.07 7.18 6.21
N ASN A 305 -3.10 6.65 6.89
CA ASN A 305 -3.20 5.22 7.18
C ASN A 305 -3.31 4.40 5.89
N VAL A 306 -4.14 4.85 4.94
CA VAL A 306 -4.25 4.21 3.62
C VAL A 306 -2.90 4.22 2.88
N ALA A 307 -2.21 5.36 2.88
CA ALA A 307 -0.91 5.49 2.24
C ALA A 307 0.18 4.62 2.89
N CYS A 308 0.21 4.55 4.22
CA CYS A 308 1.17 3.72 4.96
C CYS A 308 0.89 2.22 4.77
N LEU A 309 -0.38 1.81 4.68
CA LEU A 309 -0.77 0.44 4.40
C LEU A 309 -0.31 -0.01 3.00
N GLN A 310 -0.51 0.82 1.97
CA GLN A 310 -0.01 0.52 0.62
C GLN A 310 1.52 0.41 0.59
N SER A 311 2.24 1.29 1.30
CA SER A 311 3.69 1.19 1.46
C SER A 311 4.10 -0.14 2.12
N SER A 312 3.41 -0.51 3.21
CA SER A 312 3.62 -1.77 3.94
C SER A 312 3.44 -3.01 3.06
N LEU A 313 2.38 -3.05 2.26
CA LEU A 313 2.13 -4.14 1.31
C LEU A 313 3.23 -4.23 0.24
N ASN A 314 3.72 -3.09 -0.26
CA ASN A 314 4.81 -3.05 -1.24
C ASN A 314 6.09 -3.70 -0.73
N ILE A 315 6.45 -3.39 0.51
CA ILE A 315 7.64 -3.95 1.15
C ILE A 315 7.49 -5.47 1.31
N ALA A 316 6.32 -5.93 1.75
CA ALA A 316 6.08 -7.35 1.95
C ALA A 316 6.09 -8.16 0.63
N LEU A 317 5.64 -7.55 -0.47
CA LEU A 317 5.54 -8.18 -1.80
C LEU A 317 6.81 -8.05 -2.65
N ASN A 318 7.82 -7.30 -2.19
CA ASN A 318 9.06 -7.02 -2.94
C ASN A 318 8.80 -6.50 -4.37
N ALA A 319 7.99 -5.43 -4.47
CA ALA A 319 7.85 -4.52 -5.61
C ALA A 319 7.43 -5.07 -7.00
N ALA A 320 7.39 -6.39 -7.23
CA ALA A 320 7.08 -6.94 -8.56
C ALA A 320 5.58 -6.87 -8.96
N SER A 321 4.67 -6.56 -8.03
CA SER A 321 3.22 -6.74 -8.23
C SER A 321 2.37 -5.47 -8.15
N ILE A 322 2.91 -4.32 -7.73
CA ILE A 322 2.07 -3.16 -7.42
C ILE A 322 1.94 -2.23 -8.62
N ASN A 323 0.75 -2.27 -9.21
CA ASN A 323 0.35 -1.40 -10.33
C ASN A 323 -0.10 0.00 -9.86
N PHE A 324 -0.37 0.19 -8.56
CA PHE A 324 -0.97 1.42 -8.04
C PHE A 324 -0.40 1.81 -6.66
N SER A 325 0.19 3.00 -6.56
CA SER A 325 0.65 3.61 -5.31
C SER A 325 0.10 5.02 -5.20
N ILE A 326 -0.53 5.36 -4.07
CA ILE A 326 -1.03 6.73 -3.81
C ILE A 326 0.09 7.78 -3.82
N PHE A 327 1.33 7.37 -3.57
CA PHE A 327 2.49 8.26 -3.65
C PHE A 327 2.96 8.54 -5.07
N GLU A 328 2.55 7.73 -6.06
CA GLU A 328 2.98 7.82 -7.46
C GLU A 328 1.89 8.30 -8.41
N SER A 329 0.64 8.46 -7.95
CA SER A 329 -0.45 8.91 -8.81
C SER A 329 -0.15 10.29 -9.42
N SER A 330 0.22 10.31 -10.72
CA SER A 330 0.83 11.44 -11.46
C SER A 330 0.01 12.74 -11.51
N GLY A 331 -1.21 12.76 -10.98
CA GLY A 331 -2.11 13.92 -10.93
C GLY A 331 -2.38 14.51 -9.54
N SER A 332 -1.91 13.90 -8.45
CA SER A 332 -2.22 14.33 -7.08
C SER A 332 -0.98 14.81 -6.34
N SER A 333 -0.71 16.11 -6.33
CA SER A 333 0.15 16.64 -5.26
C SER A 333 -0.54 16.36 -3.93
N ILE A 334 0.16 15.70 -3.01
CA ILE A 334 -0.37 15.49 -1.66
C ILE A 334 -0.18 16.79 -0.90
N ASP A 335 -1.29 17.46 -0.61
CA ASP A 335 -1.32 18.73 0.12
C ASP A 335 -1.82 18.53 1.57
N THR A 336 -2.39 17.37 1.88
CA THR A 336 -2.84 17.01 3.24
C THR A 336 -1.69 17.12 4.25
N PRO A 337 -1.88 17.80 5.40
CA PRO A 337 -0.85 17.94 6.44
C PRO A 337 -0.48 16.59 7.05
N TRP A 338 0.68 16.52 7.71
CA TRP A 338 1.08 15.34 8.48
C TRP A 338 0.06 15.02 9.59
N PRO A 339 -0.15 13.73 9.92
CA PRO A 339 -1.16 13.33 10.90
C PRO A 339 -0.69 13.60 12.33
N GLY A 340 -1.52 14.28 13.11
CA GLY A 340 -1.32 14.53 14.54
C GLY A 340 -1.87 13.42 15.44
N GLU A 341 -1.61 13.53 16.74
CA GLU A 341 -2.41 12.79 17.72
C GLU A 341 -3.85 13.31 17.74
N ILE A 342 -4.83 12.43 17.99
CA ILE A 342 -6.25 12.84 17.98
C ILE A 342 -6.52 13.97 19.00
N SER A 343 -5.81 13.96 20.13
CA SER A 343 -5.87 14.98 21.18
C SER A 343 -5.36 16.35 20.74
N GLU A 344 -4.40 16.40 19.80
CA GLU A 344 -3.82 17.65 19.31
C GLU A 344 -4.86 18.48 18.55
N TYR A 345 -5.75 17.82 17.80
CA TYR A 345 -6.83 18.48 17.06
C TYR A 345 -7.87 19.14 17.98
N ILE A 346 -8.04 18.62 19.20
CA ILE A 346 -8.92 19.21 20.21
C ILE A 346 -8.25 20.43 20.84
N SER A 347 -6.98 20.30 21.23
CA SER A 347 -6.25 21.33 21.99
C SER A 347 -5.75 22.50 21.15
N MET A 348 -5.38 22.23 19.91
CA MET A 348 -4.83 23.20 18.96
C MET A 348 -5.50 23.01 17.62
N PRO A 349 -6.71 23.59 17.41
CA PRO A 349 -7.32 23.61 16.10
C PRO A 349 -6.30 24.27 15.16
N SER A 350 -5.82 23.55 14.14
CA SER A 350 -4.80 24.03 13.21
C SER A 350 -5.30 25.19 12.33
N ALA A 351 -6.38 25.88 12.72
CA ALA A 351 -7.06 26.95 12.01
C ALA A 351 -6.05 27.95 11.42
N GLY A 352 -5.89 27.90 10.09
CA GLY A 352 -4.95 28.76 9.35
C GLY A 352 -3.86 28.04 8.58
N TYR A 353 -3.42 26.83 9.00
CA TYR A 353 -2.44 26.07 8.22
C TYR A 353 -3.05 25.60 6.90
N LYS A 354 -2.43 26.00 5.78
CA LYS A 354 -2.69 25.49 4.44
C LYS A 354 -1.50 24.68 3.97
N GLY A 355 -1.76 23.43 3.57
CA GLY A 355 -0.74 22.52 3.07
C GLY A 355 -0.50 22.70 1.57
N GLN A 356 0.74 22.49 1.15
CA GLN A 356 1.14 22.46 -0.26
C GLN A 356 2.32 21.50 -0.41
N GLU A 357 2.15 20.47 -1.26
CA GLU A 357 3.21 19.50 -1.55
C GLU A 357 3.88 18.92 -0.29
N THR A 358 3.10 18.44 0.68
CA THR A 358 3.55 18.00 2.01
C THR A 358 4.78 17.09 1.98
N ILE A 359 4.79 16.10 1.08
CA ILE A 359 5.92 15.18 0.90
C ILE A 359 7.16 15.90 0.36
N LYS A 360 7.00 16.79 -0.63
CA LYS A 360 8.11 17.54 -1.21
C LYS A 360 8.70 18.52 -0.20
N GLY A 361 7.86 19.14 0.64
CA GLY A 361 8.30 19.99 1.75
C GLY A 361 9.19 19.21 2.71
N PHE A 362 8.76 18.02 3.15
CA PHE A 362 9.58 17.14 4.01
C PHE A 362 10.90 16.71 3.37
N LEU A 363 10.89 16.44 2.06
CA LEU A 363 12.09 16.00 1.35
C LEU A 363 13.07 17.13 1.03
N THR A 364 12.67 18.40 1.15
CA THR A 364 13.52 19.55 0.82
C THR A 364 13.89 20.39 2.05
N GLN A 365 12.99 20.53 3.01
CA GLN A 365 13.18 21.32 4.23
C GLN A 365 13.68 20.45 5.38
N ASP A 366 14.28 21.06 6.39
CA ASP A 366 14.62 20.34 7.62
C ASP A 366 13.34 20.08 8.44
N PRO A 367 13.22 18.90 9.06
CA PRO A 367 12.02 18.53 9.81
C PRO A 367 11.85 19.45 11.05
N PRO A 368 10.61 19.85 11.38
CA PRO A 368 10.37 20.58 12.61
C PRO A 368 10.71 19.72 13.84
N PRO A 369 11.18 20.34 14.94
CA PRO A 369 11.72 19.63 16.11
C PRO A 369 10.67 18.82 16.89
N SER A 370 9.39 19.16 16.79
CA SER A 370 8.29 18.40 17.39
C SER A 370 7.43 17.76 16.30
N SER A 371 7.23 16.45 16.42
CA SER A 371 6.33 15.67 15.55
C SER A 371 5.69 14.56 16.38
N SER A 372 4.44 14.24 16.07
CA SER A 372 3.69 13.17 16.73
C SER A 372 4.11 11.78 16.24
N VAL A 373 3.77 10.72 16.98
CA VAL A 373 4.08 9.33 16.58
C VAL A 373 3.46 8.96 15.21
N PRO A 374 2.19 9.30 14.90
CA PRO A 374 1.63 9.12 13.56
C PRO A 374 2.41 9.85 12.46
N THR A 375 2.94 11.04 12.74
CA THR A 375 3.78 11.78 11.79
C THR A 375 5.08 11.03 11.51
N PHE A 376 5.75 10.52 12.54
CA PHE A 376 6.97 9.71 12.36
C PHE A 376 6.69 8.46 11.54
N TYR A 377 5.60 7.75 11.83
CA TYR A 377 5.19 6.58 11.05
C TYR A 377 4.95 6.92 9.58
N ALA A 378 4.20 7.98 9.29
CA ALA A 378 3.92 8.41 7.91
C ALA A 378 5.19 8.83 7.14
N LYS A 379 6.09 9.59 7.78
CA LYS A 379 7.37 10.00 7.18
C LYS A 379 8.27 8.80 6.89
N ALA A 380 8.37 7.85 7.83
CA ALA A 380 9.12 6.61 7.64
C ALA A 380 8.57 5.78 6.46
N ALA A 381 7.24 5.68 6.36
CA ALA A 381 6.58 4.99 5.25
C ALA A 381 6.86 5.65 3.88
N VAL A 382 6.93 6.98 3.82
CA VAL A 382 7.30 7.73 2.61
C VAL A 382 8.75 7.47 2.23
N LEU A 383 9.69 7.54 3.17
CA LEU A 383 11.10 7.29 2.90
C LEU A 383 11.34 5.86 2.41
N LEU A 384 10.71 4.88 3.06
CA LEU A 384 10.81 3.48 2.66
C LEU A 384 10.21 3.22 1.28
N HIS A 385 9.08 3.85 0.96
CA HIS A 385 8.51 3.79 -0.38
C HIS A 385 9.47 4.36 -1.42
N ARG A 386 10.03 5.55 -1.17
CA ARG A 386 11.00 6.20 -2.08
C ARG A 386 12.26 5.36 -2.28
N ALA A 387 12.81 4.79 -1.20
CA ALA A 387 13.98 3.92 -1.27
C ALA A 387 13.68 2.65 -2.07
N SER A 388 12.52 2.03 -1.83
CA SER A 388 12.08 0.84 -2.58
C SER A 388 11.88 1.14 -4.06
N ARG A 389 11.31 2.30 -4.39
CA ARG A 389 11.11 2.74 -5.77
C ARG A 389 12.42 3.04 -6.47
N LEU A 390 13.32 3.76 -5.83
CA LEU A 390 14.65 4.03 -6.36
C LEU A 390 15.40 2.72 -6.60
N ALA A 391 15.38 1.80 -5.63
CA ALA A 391 15.99 0.47 -5.78
C ALA A 391 15.43 -0.32 -6.98
N SER A 392 14.12 -0.20 -7.28
CA SER A 392 13.52 -0.87 -8.44
C SER A 392 13.98 -0.34 -9.80
N ASN A 393 14.55 0.86 -9.84
CA ASN A 393 15.09 1.46 -11.07
C ASN A 393 16.55 1.06 -11.33
N TRP A 394 17.18 0.33 -10.42
CA TRP A 394 18.55 -0.13 -10.59
C TRP A 394 18.62 -1.26 -11.63
N SER A 395 19.66 -1.22 -12.47
CA SER A 395 20.02 -2.35 -13.35
C SER A 395 21.54 -2.46 -13.46
N PRO A 396 22.09 -3.66 -13.74
CA PRO A 396 23.54 -3.85 -13.85
C PRO A 396 24.15 -3.18 -15.10
N ASN A 397 23.32 -2.82 -16.09
CA ASN A 397 23.76 -2.30 -17.39
C ASN A 397 23.31 -0.85 -17.62
N LEU A 398 23.22 -0.03 -16.56
CA LEU A 398 22.90 1.39 -16.69
C LEU A 398 23.96 2.12 -17.51
N GLU A 399 23.52 3.05 -18.35
CA GLU A 399 24.44 3.95 -19.05
C GLU A 399 25.22 4.80 -18.03
N PRO A 400 26.49 5.21 -18.28
CA PRO A 400 27.27 5.98 -17.30
C PRO A 400 26.57 7.23 -16.76
N GLN A 401 25.79 7.93 -17.59
CA GLN A 401 25.01 9.09 -17.16
C GLN A 401 23.84 8.71 -16.24
N GLU A 402 23.13 7.62 -16.56
CA GLU A 402 22.03 7.10 -15.74
C GLU A 402 22.56 6.57 -14.40
N ALA A 403 23.71 5.88 -14.42
CA ALA A 403 24.39 5.40 -13.22
C ALA A 403 24.81 6.56 -12.29
N ALA A 404 25.34 7.66 -12.85
CA ALA A 404 25.68 8.85 -12.08
C ALA A 404 24.43 9.52 -11.48
N SER A 405 23.35 9.64 -12.24
CA SER A 405 22.06 10.17 -11.78
C SER A 405 21.43 9.30 -10.66
N TYR A 406 21.50 7.98 -10.82
CA TYR A 406 21.06 7.01 -9.83
C TYR A 406 21.86 7.14 -8.53
N ALA A 407 23.20 7.19 -8.63
CA ALA A 407 24.08 7.35 -7.48
C ALA A 407 23.82 8.67 -6.74
N ALA A 408 23.66 9.78 -7.47
CA ALA A 408 23.31 11.08 -6.88
C ALA A 408 21.96 11.04 -6.15
N SER A 409 20.97 10.36 -6.73
CA SER A 409 19.66 10.14 -6.11
C SER A 409 19.76 9.30 -4.84
N CYS A 410 20.63 8.28 -4.83
CA CYS A 410 20.90 7.47 -3.65
C CYS A 410 21.53 8.30 -2.53
N THR A 411 22.60 9.04 -2.83
CA THR A 411 23.27 9.90 -1.84
C THR A 411 22.32 10.94 -1.26
N TRP A 412 21.48 11.56 -2.10
CA TRP A 412 20.49 12.53 -1.65
C TRP A 412 19.45 11.90 -0.72
N LEU A 413 18.93 10.73 -1.07
CA LEU A 413 17.93 10.05 -0.25
C LEU A 413 18.52 9.49 1.05
N ASP A 414 19.77 9.01 1.02
CA ASP A 414 20.51 8.55 2.20
C ASP A 414 20.67 9.66 3.24
N GLY A 415 21.04 10.86 2.77
CA GLY A 415 21.11 12.05 3.63
C GLY A 415 19.76 12.40 4.27
N ARG A 416 18.65 12.21 3.55
CA ARG A 416 17.29 12.43 4.09
C ARG A 416 16.86 11.36 5.08
N ILE A 417 17.18 10.09 4.82
CA ILE A 417 16.93 8.99 5.75
C ILE A 417 17.70 9.23 7.04
N THR A 418 18.99 9.54 6.94
CA THR A 418 19.87 9.76 8.10
C THR A 418 19.38 10.93 8.96
N LYS A 419 19.13 12.09 8.36
CA LYS A 419 18.57 13.26 9.06
C LYS A 419 17.25 12.94 9.76
N PHE A 420 16.35 12.22 9.09
CA PHE A 420 15.08 11.84 9.71
C PHE A 420 15.28 10.86 10.87
N TRP A 421 16.19 9.89 10.71
CA TRP A 421 16.50 8.92 11.76
C TRP A 421 16.98 9.61 13.04
N GLU A 422 17.82 10.63 12.93
CA GLU A 422 18.28 11.44 14.07
C GLU A 422 17.15 12.17 14.80
N THR A 423 16.01 12.44 14.14
CA THR A 423 14.84 13.07 14.77
C THR A 423 13.90 12.08 15.46
N LEU A 424 14.09 10.78 15.27
CA LEU A 424 13.21 9.79 15.88
C LEU A 424 13.42 9.74 17.40
N PRO A 425 12.36 9.87 18.21
CA PRO A 425 12.50 9.81 19.64
C PRO A 425 12.86 8.39 20.09
N PRO A 426 13.58 8.25 21.22
CA PRO A 426 13.94 6.94 21.75
C PRO A 426 12.69 6.19 22.24
N LEU A 427 12.67 4.87 22.11
CA LEU A 427 11.50 4.06 22.45
C LEU A 427 11.10 4.16 23.93
N TYR A 428 12.07 4.33 24.83
CA TYR A 428 11.84 4.36 26.27
C TYR A 428 10.94 5.52 26.73
N SER A 429 10.87 6.62 25.95
CA SER A 429 9.97 7.73 26.30
C SER A 429 8.49 7.38 26.12
N PHE A 430 8.17 6.25 25.50
CA PHE A 430 6.81 5.83 25.20
C PHE A 430 6.40 4.50 25.87
N TYR A 431 7.23 3.89 26.72
CA TYR A 431 6.90 2.58 27.34
C TYR A 431 5.60 2.58 28.15
N ALA A 432 5.26 3.72 28.78
CA ALA A 432 3.99 3.87 29.48
C ALA A 432 2.77 3.89 28.52
N GLU A 433 2.97 4.27 27.25
CA GLU A 433 1.94 4.38 26.22
C GLU A 433 2.13 3.27 25.17
N SER A 434 1.79 2.03 25.54
CA SER A 434 2.10 0.83 24.76
C SER A 434 1.70 0.92 23.28
N ALA A 435 0.53 1.48 22.97
CA ALA A 435 0.08 1.67 21.59
C ALA A 435 0.98 2.64 20.78
N LYS A 436 1.43 3.73 21.38
CA LYS A 436 2.37 4.68 20.76
C LYS A 436 3.75 4.06 20.59
N ALA A 437 4.25 3.36 21.62
CA ALA A 437 5.52 2.65 21.54
C ALA A 437 5.54 1.63 20.39
N ARG A 438 4.47 0.83 20.23
CA ARG A 438 4.36 -0.15 19.13
C ARG A 438 4.38 0.51 17.74
N THR A 439 3.65 1.61 17.55
CA THR A 439 3.67 2.36 16.29
C THR A 439 5.06 2.97 16.02
N LEU A 440 5.70 3.51 17.05
CA LEU A 440 7.03 4.09 16.96
C LEU A 440 8.11 3.03 16.64
N VAL A 441 8.01 1.82 17.19
CA VAL A 441 8.86 0.67 16.82
C VAL A 441 8.78 0.41 15.31
N VAL A 442 7.57 0.40 14.75
CA VAL A 442 7.39 0.22 13.30
C VAL A 442 8.01 1.39 12.53
N ALA A 443 7.90 2.64 13.00
CA ALA A 443 8.53 3.79 12.35
C ALA A 443 10.07 3.70 12.34
N HIS A 444 10.69 3.29 13.45
CA HIS A 444 12.13 3.01 13.52
C HIS A 444 12.53 1.90 12.54
N ALA A 445 11.80 0.78 12.56
CA ALA A 445 12.07 -0.34 11.68
C ALA A 445 11.89 0.00 10.19
N MET A 446 10.90 0.82 9.83
CA MET A 446 10.69 1.30 8.45
C MET A 446 11.81 2.23 7.99
N THR A 447 12.31 3.10 8.87
CA THR A 447 13.44 3.99 8.56
C THR A 447 14.71 3.19 8.29
N ALA A 448 15.01 2.22 9.16
CA ALA A 448 16.13 1.31 8.97
C ALA A 448 15.95 0.44 7.71
N ALA A 449 14.74 -0.05 7.44
CA ALA A 449 14.45 -0.79 6.21
C ALA A 449 14.63 0.08 4.95
N ALA A 450 14.38 1.39 5.03
CA ALA A 450 14.62 2.31 3.92
C ALA A 450 16.11 2.38 3.60
N ALA A 451 16.96 2.46 4.62
CA ALA A 451 18.42 2.40 4.45
C ALA A 451 18.87 1.07 3.82
N ILE A 452 18.32 -0.07 4.27
CA ILE A 452 18.61 -1.38 3.65
C ILE A 452 18.19 -1.39 2.18
N LYS A 453 16.97 -0.95 1.85
CA LYS A 453 16.47 -0.94 0.47
C LYS A 453 17.30 -0.05 -0.45
N LEU A 454 17.81 1.06 0.07
CA LEU A 454 18.62 2.01 -0.69
C LEU A 454 20.01 1.46 -1.03
N HIS A 455 20.68 0.86 -0.05
CA HIS A 455 22.08 0.42 -0.17
C HIS A 455 22.24 -1.02 -0.67
N ARG A 456 21.16 -1.82 -0.64
CA ARG A 456 21.19 -3.21 -1.13
C ARG A 456 21.03 -3.25 -2.65
N SER A 457 22.12 -2.98 -3.37
CA SER A 457 22.22 -3.19 -4.81
C SER A 457 22.81 -4.58 -5.13
N PRO A 458 22.16 -5.41 -5.96
CA PRO A 458 22.70 -6.69 -6.38
C PRO A 458 24.02 -6.54 -7.14
N GLY A 459 25.15 -6.80 -6.48
CA GLY A 459 26.46 -6.85 -7.15
C GLY A 459 27.30 -5.57 -7.10
N SER A 460 26.89 -4.54 -6.34
CA SER A 460 27.82 -3.44 -6.02
C SER A 460 28.82 -3.86 -4.94
N VAL A 461 30.09 -3.50 -5.13
CA VAL A 461 31.18 -3.72 -4.16
C VAL A 461 31.30 -2.51 -3.20
N ASP A 462 30.16 -1.92 -2.83
CA ASP A 462 30.15 -0.76 -1.95
C ASP A 462 30.23 -1.21 -0.48
N VAL A 463 31.44 -1.13 0.07
CA VAL A 463 31.74 -1.49 1.47
C VAL A 463 31.01 -0.57 2.45
N ASP A 464 30.78 0.70 2.11
CA ASP A 464 30.06 1.64 2.99
C ASP A 464 28.57 1.29 3.06
N GLY A 465 27.95 1.08 1.89
CA GLY A 465 26.56 0.62 1.79
C GLY A 465 26.32 -0.71 2.50
N GLN A 466 27.27 -1.64 2.44
CA GLN A 466 27.22 -2.91 3.18
C GLN A 466 27.20 -2.71 4.70
N LYS A 467 28.10 -1.88 5.23
CA LYS A 467 28.13 -1.55 6.67
C LYS A 467 26.84 -0.88 7.12
N LYS A 468 26.30 0.05 6.32
CA LYS A 468 24.99 0.68 6.56
C LYS A 468 23.85 -0.34 6.60
N CYS A 469 23.84 -1.32 5.69
CA CYS A 469 22.85 -2.39 5.69
C CYS A 469 22.93 -3.24 6.96
N ILE A 470 24.13 -3.61 7.42
CA ILE A 470 24.32 -4.41 8.65
C ILE A 470 23.85 -3.62 9.88
N PHE A 471 24.25 -2.34 9.98
CA PHE A 471 23.81 -1.46 11.06
C PHE A 471 22.28 -1.34 11.09
N ALA A 472 21.67 -1.09 9.93
CA ALA A 472 20.23 -0.98 9.82
C ALA A 472 19.50 -2.30 10.13
N ALA A 473 20.05 -3.45 9.71
CA ALA A 473 19.50 -4.75 10.05
C ALA A 473 19.51 -4.98 11.57
N ARG A 474 20.63 -4.67 12.24
CA ARG A 474 20.73 -4.72 13.71
C ARG A 474 19.75 -3.79 14.39
N ALA A 475 19.57 -2.57 13.89
CA ALA A 475 18.61 -1.62 14.43
C ALA A 475 17.16 -2.14 14.34
N ILE A 476 16.77 -2.78 13.23
CA ILE A 476 15.47 -3.44 13.09
C ILE A 476 15.30 -4.53 14.14
N LEU A 477 16.30 -5.39 14.31
CA LEU A 477 16.20 -6.48 15.28
C LEU A 477 16.14 -5.96 16.72
N ALA A 478 16.92 -4.92 17.04
CA ALA A 478 16.94 -4.30 18.36
C ALA A 478 15.60 -3.66 18.73
N CYS A 479 14.94 -2.95 17.81
CA CYS A 479 13.65 -2.33 18.12
C CYS A 479 12.49 -3.33 18.16
N LEU A 480 12.49 -4.35 17.30
CA LEU A 480 11.44 -5.38 17.29
C LEU A 480 11.56 -6.37 18.47
N SER A 481 12.75 -6.57 19.02
CA SER A 481 12.97 -7.47 20.17
C SER A 481 12.74 -6.83 21.54
N ASP A 482 12.29 -5.57 21.60
CA ASP A 482 12.12 -4.84 22.87
C ASP A 482 10.91 -5.34 23.67
N THR A 483 11.15 -6.28 24.58
CA THR A 483 10.14 -6.92 25.44
C THR A 483 9.59 -6.02 26.55
N ARG A 484 10.14 -4.81 26.73
CA ARG A 484 9.65 -3.84 27.73
C ARG A 484 8.32 -3.22 27.31
N ILE A 485 7.91 -3.38 26.05
CA ILE A 485 6.64 -2.88 25.53
C ILE A 485 5.53 -3.91 25.82
N PRO A 486 4.45 -3.53 26.53
CA PRO A 486 3.32 -4.44 26.78
C PRO A 486 2.67 -4.95 25.48
N ASP A 487 2.16 -6.19 25.53
CA ASP A 487 1.51 -6.91 24.43
C ASP A 487 2.33 -6.96 23.14
N PHE A 488 3.67 -6.99 23.25
CA PHE A 488 4.55 -6.97 22.09
C PHE A 488 4.30 -8.15 21.13
N THR A 489 3.71 -9.26 21.60
CA THR A 489 3.36 -10.43 20.77
C THR A 489 2.29 -10.12 19.72
N ILE A 490 1.41 -9.15 19.98
CA ILE A 490 0.43 -8.66 19.01
C ILE A 490 1.15 -7.64 18.12
N ALA A 491 1.73 -8.13 17.02
CA ALA A 491 2.52 -7.32 16.11
C ALA A 491 1.76 -6.96 14.82
N HIS A 492 2.03 -5.77 14.29
CA HIS A 492 1.63 -5.39 12.93
C HIS A 492 2.27 -6.39 11.93
N PRO A 493 1.55 -6.90 10.92
CA PRO A 493 2.07 -7.91 9.99
C PRO A 493 3.40 -7.54 9.30
N ILE A 494 3.60 -6.25 9.00
CA ILE A 494 4.87 -5.70 8.48
C ILE A 494 6.11 -5.99 9.34
N ALA A 495 5.96 -6.17 10.66
CA ALA A 495 7.08 -6.44 11.57
C ALA A 495 7.83 -7.71 11.18
N GLY A 496 7.12 -8.78 10.80
CA GLY A 496 7.76 -10.00 10.32
C GLY A 496 8.48 -9.81 8.99
N SER A 497 7.92 -9.04 8.06
CA SER A 497 8.57 -8.72 6.79
C SER A 497 9.87 -7.92 7.00
N MET A 498 9.88 -6.97 7.93
CA MET A 498 11.09 -6.20 8.28
C MET A 498 12.12 -7.06 9.00
N CYS A 499 11.70 -7.90 9.94
CA CYS A 499 12.59 -8.84 10.61
C CYS A 499 13.22 -9.83 9.63
N MET A 500 12.42 -10.37 8.69
CA MET A 500 12.91 -11.22 7.61
C MET A 500 13.90 -10.47 6.70
N MET A 501 13.65 -9.20 6.38
CA MET A 501 14.57 -8.37 5.60
C MET A 501 15.92 -8.22 6.31
N ALA A 502 15.91 -7.90 7.61
CA ALA A 502 17.10 -7.76 8.44
C ALA A 502 17.87 -9.08 8.54
N CYS A 503 17.19 -10.18 8.86
CA CYS A 503 17.81 -11.50 8.96
C CYS A 503 18.45 -11.92 7.64
N ARG A 504 17.83 -11.61 6.49
CA ARG A 504 18.42 -11.88 5.17
C ARG A 504 19.67 -11.06 4.88
N VAL A 505 19.78 -9.83 5.39
CA VAL A 505 21.05 -9.07 5.29
C VAL A 505 22.13 -9.82 6.07
N LEU A 506 21.87 -10.15 7.34
CA LEU A 506 22.85 -10.82 8.19
C LEU A 506 23.24 -12.20 7.66
N MET A 507 22.29 -12.97 7.11
CA MET A 507 22.59 -14.26 6.47
C MET A 507 23.54 -14.14 5.28
N ASP A 508 23.35 -13.14 4.42
CA ASP A 508 24.25 -12.92 3.27
C ASP A 508 25.68 -12.61 3.74
N GLU A 509 25.81 -11.87 4.83
CA GLU A 509 27.11 -11.55 5.44
C GLU A 509 27.77 -12.75 6.10
N VAL A 510 27.00 -13.61 6.79
CA VAL A 510 27.50 -14.88 7.33
C VAL A 510 27.98 -15.78 6.19
N ARG A 511 27.25 -15.86 5.06
CA ARG A 511 27.69 -16.65 3.90
C ARG A 511 29.01 -16.13 3.33
N LYS A 512 29.17 -14.81 3.19
CA LYS A 512 30.43 -14.19 2.73
C LYS A 512 31.58 -14.50 3.69
N ALA A 513 31.38 -14.36 5.00
CA ALA A 513 32.40 -14.65 6.01
C ALA A 513 32.84 -16.14 5.98
N LYS A 514 31.87 -17.07 5.90
CA LYS A 514 32.15 -18.50 5.78
C LYS A 514 32.89 -18.85 4.47
N ALA A 515 32.46 -18.27 3.34
CA ALA A 515 33.10 -18.50 2.05
C ALA A 515 34.55 -18.00 2.04
N PHE A 516 34.81 -16.81 2.59
CA PHE A 516 36.16 -16.27 2.72
C PHE A 516 37.05 -17.16 3.58
N ARG A 517 36.52 -17.66 4.70
CA ARG A 517 37.23 -18.59 5.59
C ARG A 517 37.52 -19.94 4.94
N GLY A 518 36.57 -20.48 4.17
CA GLY A 518 36.73 -21.71 3.40
C GLY A 518 37.81 -21.57 2.32
N ALA A 519 37.77 -20.49 1.54
CA ALA A 519 38.77 -20.20 0.51
C ALA A 519 40.19 -20.01 1.11
N TRP A 520 40.29 -19.42 2.31
CA TRP A 520 41.54 -19.35 3.06
C TRP A 520 42.10 -20.74 3.41
N GLY A 521 41.26 -21.65 3.88
CA GLY A 521 41.66 -23.03 4.19
C GLY A 521 42.11 -23.80 2.95
N GLU A 522 41.33 -23.72 1.86
CA GLU A 522 41.68 -24.37 0.57
C GLU A 522 42.98 -23.82 -0.04
N SER A 523 43.18 -22.50 -0.03
CA SER A 523 44.37 -21.89 -0.62
C SER A 523 45.66 -22.22 0.13
N LEU A 524 45.58 -22.53 1.43
CA LEU A 524 46.74 -22.83 2.27
C LEU A 524 46.92 -24.32 2.56
N LEU A 525 45.97 -25.19 2.16
CA LEU A 525 45.92 -26.61 2.53
C LEU A 525 46.00 -26.81 4.06
N VAL A 526 45.43 -25.87 4.83
CA VAL A 526 45.37 -25.91 6.30
C VAL A 526 43.89 -25.95 6.71
N GLU A 527 43.59 -26.54 7.87
CA GLU A 527 42.25 -26.44 8.45
C GLU A 527 41.81 -24.97 8.53
N PRO A 528 40.56 -24.65 8.13
CA PRO A 528 40.07 -23.29 8.20
C PRO A 528 40.12 -22.79 9.65
N PRO A 529 40.54 -21.53 9.88
CA PRO A 529 40.61 -20.99 11.23
C PRO A 529 39.22 -20.99 11.90
N PRO A 530 39.15 -20.92 13.25
CA PRO A 530 37.86 -20.80 13.93
C PRO A 530 37.11 -19.53 13.49
N ALA A 531 35.79 -19.54 13.66
CA ALA A 531 34.95 -18.38 13.35
C ALA A 531 35.46 -17.12 14.07
N GLY A 532 35.59 -16.02 13.32
CA GLY A 532 35.97 -14.74 13.89
C GLY A 532 34.88 -14.15 14.77
N ALA A 533 35.23 -13.21 15.66
CA ALA A 533 34.29 -12.57 16.58
C ALA A 533 33.10 -11.90 15.86
N GLU A 534 33.33 -11.31 14.68
CA GLU A 534 32.27 -10.69 13.89
C GLU A 534 31.29 -11.72 13.31
N GLU A 535 31.77 -12.86 12.82
CA GLU A 535 30.91 -13.96 12.35
C GLU A 535 30.04 -14.50 13.49
N ILE A 536 30.62 -14.69 14.67
CA ILE A 536 29.89 -15.14 15.87
C ILE A 536 28.80 -14.12 16.25
N ALA A 537 29.13 -12.82 16.24
CA ALA A 537 28.16 -11.77 16.52
C ALA A 537 27.01 -11.76 15.50
N LEU A 538 27.29 -11.88 14.20
CA LEU A 538 26.26 -11.96 13.15
C LEU A 538 25.34 -13.17 13.33
N VAL A 539 25.89 -14.32 13.70
CA VAL A 539 25.09 -15.52 13.98
C VAL A 539 24.21 -15.32 15.22
N SER A 540 24.74 -14.70 16.27
CA SER A 540 23.98 -14.35 17.49
C SER A 540 22.82 -13.40 17.18
N ASP A 541 23.08 -12.34 16.40
CA ASP A 541 22.05 -11.38 15.97
C ASP A 541 20.94 -12.10 15.19
N LEU A 542 21.31 -13.02 14.29
CA LEU A 542 20.37 -13.80 13.49
C LEU A 542 19.50 -14.74 14.34
N GLN A 543 20.08 -15.40 15.34
CA GLN A 543 19.33 -16.21 16.31
C GLN A 543 18.37 -15.36 17.14
N GLY A 544 18.77 -14.15 17.52
CA GLY A 544 17.91 -13.16 18.15
C GLY A 544 16.70 -12.81 17.26
N GLY A 545 16.94 -12.52 15.98
CA GLY A 545 15.88 -12.25 15.01
C GLY A 545 14.90 -13.41 14.81
N ILE A 546 15.39 -14.65 14.72
CA ILE A 546 14.55 -15.86 14.66
C ILE A 546 13.69 -15.99 15.92
N THR A 547 14.25 -15.68 17.09
CA THR A 547 13.53 -15.72 18.36
C THR A 547 12.41 -14.67 18.39
N THR A 548 12.69 -13.44 17.95
CA THR A 548 11.68 -12.38 17.80
C THR A 548 10.54 -12.81 16.88
N MET A 549 10.86 -13.38 15.72
CA MET A 549 9.83 -13.89 14.80
C MET A 549 9.00 -15.03 15.41
N ARG A 550 9.60 -15.89 16.23
CA ARG A 550 8.87 -16.95 16.93
C ARG A 550 7.84 -16.39 17.91
N MET A 551 8.18 -15.31 18.62
CA MET A 551 7.26 -14.63 19.54
C MET A 551 6.07 -14.01 18.77
N TYR A 552 6.33 -13.37 17.64
CA TYR A 552 5.29 -12.76 16.79
C TYR A 552 4.47 -13.75 15.96
N ALA A 553 4.98 -14.96 15.71
CA ALA A 553 4.27 -15.98 14.95
C ALA A 553 3.00 -16.46 15.66
N VAL A 554 2.93 -16.32 16.99
CA VAL A 554 1.75 -16.65 17.78
C VAL A 554 0.59 -15.74 17.38
N GLY A 555 -0.36 -16.30 16.62
CA GLY A 555 -1.53 -15.57 16.11
C GLY A 555 -1.35 -14.87 14.78
N CYS A 556 -0.19 -14.91 14.15
CA CYS A 556 0.03 -14.26 12.86
C CYS A 556 0.45 -15.28 11.79
N PRO A 557 -0.49 -15.80 10.97
CA PRO A 557 -0.18 -16.82 9.97
C PRO A 557 0.89 -16.39 8.96
N LEU A 558 0.97 -15.09 8.64
CA LEU A 558 2.04 -14.52 7.81
C LEU A 558 3.41 -14.69 8.45
N ILE A 559 3.56 -14.24 9.69
CA ILE A 559 4.86 -14.29 10.38
C ILE A 559 5.26 -15.74 10.63
N GLN A 560 4.32 -16.64 10.90
CA GLN A 560 4.58 -18.07 11.02
C GLN A 560 5.16 -18.68 9.72
N TYR A 561 4.60 -18.31 8.56
CA TYR A 561 5.15 -18.74 7.27
C TYR A 561 6.52 -18.11 6.98
N GLN A 562 6.69 -16.83 7.31
CA GLN A 562 7.95 -16.15 7.14
C GLN A 562 9.04 -16.79 8.02
N LEU A 563 8.70 -17.15 9.26
CA LEU A 563 9.59 -17.84 10.19
C LEU A 563 10.02 -19.20 9.63
N SER A 564 9.10 -20.02 9.12
CA SER A 564 9.48 -21.33 8.56
C SER A 564 10.41 -21.21 7.36
N LYS A 565 10.19 -20.21 6.49
CA LYS A 565 11.11 -19.89 5.39
C LYS A 565 12.46 -19.39 5.88
N LEU A 566 12.47 -18.56 6.92
CA LEU A 566 13.71 -18.06 7.50
C LEU A 566 14.53 -19.19 8.14
N GLN A 567 13.88 -20.10 8.86
CA GLN A 567 14.51 -21.28 9.46
C GLN A 567 15.14 -22.18 8.39
N GLN A 568 14.41 -22.48 7.32
CA GLN A 568 14.95 -23.24 6.19
C GLN A 568 16.22 -22.58 5.59
N GLN A 569 16.24 -21.25 5.47
CA GLN A 569 17.39 -20.49 4.96
C GLN A 569 18.56 -20.41 5.96
N TYR A 570 18.26 -20.47 7.26
CA TYR A 570 19.24 -20.49 8.34
C TYR A 570 19.91 -21.86 8.42
N ASP A 571 19.12 -22.93 8.37
CA ASP A 571 19.61 -24.30 8.44
C ASP A 571 20.55 -24.60 7.27
N SER A 572 20.27 -24.06 6.08
CA SER A 572 21.15 -24.21 4.90
C SER A 572 22.49 -23.46 5.01
N LEU A 573 22.76 -22.74 6.10
CA LEU A 573 24.08 -22.15 6.36
C LEU A 573 25.07 -23.16 6.93
N TYR A 574 24.58 -24.30 7.41
CA TYR A 574 25.34 -25.38 8.04
C TYR A 574 25.10 -26.67 7.26
#